data_AF-A0AAU5LJC4-F1
#
_entry.id   AF-A0AAU5LJC4-F1
#
_cell.length_a   1.000
_cell.length_b   1.000
_cell.length_c   1.000
_cell.angle_alpha   90.00
_cell.angle_beta   90.00
_cell.angle_gamma   90.00
#
_symmetry.space_group_name_H-M   'P 1'
#
loop_
_entity.id
_entity.type
_entity.pdbx_description
1 polymer ?
#
loop_
_entity_poly.entity_id
_entity_poly.type
_entity_poly.pdbx_seq_one_letter_code
_entity_poly.pdbx_strand_id
1 'polypeptide(L)'
;MNERGESLLELMIAIALMGVAVVALMAGVATTITISDTQRKQATAALTVRDYAEALQEYVADGHYTTCATTYAVPGFTPPAGFTARVVPGSVQFWTGLLWLPLCLPDQGLQRLRVSVVSQDGRVEERLDLVLRKPCRVEDPLCG
;
A
#
# COMPACT_ATOMS: atom_id res chain seq x y z
N MET A 1 -46.37 51.58 0.06
CA MET A 1 -45.91 51.81 -1.33
C MET A 1 -44.39 51.56 -1.49
N ASN A 2 -43.75 50.84 -0.56
CA ASN A 2 -42.33 50.45 -0.67
C ASN A 2 -42.13 48.92 -0.66
N GLU A 3 -43.21 48.14 -0.65
CA GLU A 3 -43.18 46.68 -0.47
C GLU A 3 -42.78 45.91 -1.76
N ARG A 4 -42.83 46.56 -2.93
CA ARG A 4 -42.49 45.92 -4.22
C ARG A 4 -40.98 45.74 -4.43
N GLY A 5 -40.14 46.57 -3.80
CA GLY A 5 -38.68 46.46 -3.85
C GLY A 5 -38.12 45.35 -2.95
N GLU A 6 -38.81 45.04 -1.85
CA GLU A 6 -38.42 43.99 -0.89
C GLU A 6 -38.60 42.58 -1.50
N SER A 7 -39.70 42.33 -2.22
CA SER A 7 -39.98 41.01 -2.82
C SER A 7 -39.03 40.60 -3.97
N LEU A 8 -38.55 41.55 -4.78
CA LEU A 8 -37.64 41.24 -5.90
C LEU A 8 -36.22 40.94 -5.39
N LEU A 9 -35.75 41.70 -4.40
CA LEU A 9 -34.47 41.46 -3.76
C LEU A 9 -34.48 40.14 -2.97
N GLU A 10 -35.56 39.89 -2.22
CA GLU A 10 -35.76 38.65 -1.47
C GLU A 10 -35.75 37.42 -2.38
N LEU A 11 -36.48 37.45 -3.50
CA LEU A 11 -36.47 36.38 -4.49
C LEU A 11 -35.07 36.18 -5.10
N MET A 12 -34.36 37.27 -5.40
CA MET A 12 -33.01 37.19 -5.98
C MET A 12 -32.01 36.56 -5.00
N ILE A 13 -32.07 36.93 -3.72
CA ILE A 13 -31.24 36.33 -2.67
C ILE A 13 -31.61 34.86 -2.47
N ALA A 14 -32.91 34.51 -2.46
CA ALA A 14 -33.36 33.13 -2.33
C ALA A 14 -32.84 32.25 -3.49
N ILE A 15 -32.94 32.74 -4.73
CA ILE A 15 -32.41 32.03 -5.90
C ILE A 15 -30.88 31.92 -5.84
N ALA A 16 -30.19 32.99 -5.43
CA ALA A 16 -28.74 32.96 -5.27
C ALA A 16 -28.31 31.92 -4.23
N LEU A 17 -28.97 31.86 -3.07
CA LEU A 17 -28.68 30.88 -2.02
C LEU A 17 -28.98 29.45 -2.47
N MET A 18 -30.11 29.23 -3.16
CA MET A 18 -30.44 27.92 -3.72
C MET A 18 -29.41 27.49 -4.77
N GLY A 19 -28.94 28.40 -5.63
CA GLY A 19 -27.90 28.13 -6.62
C GLY A 19 -26.59 27.67 -5.96
N VAL A 20 -26.14 28.39 -4.93
CA VAL A 20 -24.95 28.02 -4.16
C VAL A 20 -25.12 26.67 -3.47
N ALA A 21 -26.29 26.42 -2.88
CA ALA A 21 -26.60 25.15 -2.22
C ALA A 21 -26.54 23.96 -3.18
N VAL A 22 -27.10 24.09 -4.39
CA VAL A 22 -27.06 23.03 -5.41
C VAL A 22 -25.62 22.73 -5.84
N VAL A 23 -24.80 23.75 -6.09
CA VAL A 23 -23.39 23.56 -6.46
C VAL A 23 -22.61 22.88 -5.33
N ALA A 24 -22.82 23.30 -4.08
CA ALA A 24 -22.18 22.68 -2.92
C ALA A 24 -22.55 21.19 -2.77
N LEU A 25 -23.82 20.84 -2.98
CA LEU A 25 -24.28 19.45 -2.94
C LEU A 25 -23.65 18.60 -4.05
N MET A 26 -23.60 19.11 -5.29
CA MET A 26 -23.01 18.40 -6.42
C MET A 26 -21.50 18.18 -6.21
N ALA A 27 -20.78 19.17 -5.68
CA ALA A 27 -19.38 19.03 -5.32
C ALA A 27 -19.18 17.95 -4.23
N GLY A 28 -20.06 17.91 -3.23
CA GLY A 28 -20.05 16.88 -2.19
C GLY A 28 -20.20 15.47 -2.75
N VAL A 29 -21.18 15.24 -3.63
CA VAL A 29 -21.43 13.91 -4.24
C VAL A 29 -20.27 13.48 -5.15
N ALA A 30 -19.73 14.39 -5.96
CA ALA A 30 -18.58 14.06 -6.81
C ALA A 30 -17.37 13.63 -5.98
N THR A 31 -17.15 14.29 -4.84
CA THR A 31 -16.04 13.98 -3.93
C THR A 31 -16.22 12.63 -3.23
N THR A 32 -17.43 12.29 -2.79
CA THR A 32 -17.66 11.00 -2.11
C THR A 32 -17.46 9.80 -3.04
N ILE A 33 -17.80 9.93 -4.32
CA ILE A 33 -17.59 8.87 -5.33
C ILE A 33 -16.09 8.61 -5.54
N THR A 34 -15.28 9.65 -5.69
CA THR A 34 -13.83 9.51 -5.94
C THR A 34 -13.09 8.95 -4.73
N ILE A 35 -13.48 9.38 -3.52
CA ILE A 35 -12.96 8.82 -2.27
C ILE A 35 -13.32 7.34 -2.16
N SER A 36 -14.56 6.96 -2.50
CA SER A 36 -15.01 5.56 -2.41
C SER A 36 -14.22 4.62 -3.32
N ASP A 37 -13.91 5.04 -4.56
CA ASP A 37 -13.04 4.26 -5.47
C ASP A 37 -11.64 4.10 -4.89
N THR A 38 -11.07 5.20 -4.38
CA THR A 38 -9.73 5.21 -3.80
C THR A 38 -9.63 4.31 -2.57
N GLN A 39 -10.62 4.36 -1.67
CA GLN A 39 -10.68 3.50 -0.48
C GLN A 39 -10.81 2.02 -0.84
N ARG A 40 -11.62 1.69 -1.85
CA ARG A 40 -11.71 0.31 -2.34
C ARG A 40 -10.36 -0.19 -2.85
N LYS A 41 -9.65 0.63 -3.63
CA LYS A 41 -8.30 0.30 -4.13
C LYS A 41 -7.28 0.19 -2.99
N GLN A 42 -7.33 1.06 -2.00
CA GLN A 42 -6.49 0.97 -0.79
C GLN A 42 -6.74 -0.31 -0.02
N ALA A 43 -8.01 -0.69 0.20
CA ALA A 43 -8.33 -1.95 0.88
C ALA A 43 -7.78 -3.16 0.10
N THR A 44 -7.95 -3.18 -1.23
CA THR A 44 -7.38 -4.25 -2.07
C THR A 44 -5.86 -4.28 -2.03
N ALA A 45 -5.19 -3.13 -2.11
CA ALA A 45 -3.73 -3.04 -2.03
C ALA A 45 -3.20 -3.49 -0.67
N ALA A 46 -3.89 -3.14 0.42
CA ALA A 46 -3.53 -3.51 1.78
C ALA A 46 -3.67 -5.01 2.05
N LEU A 47 -4.67 -5.67 1.46
CA LEU A 47 -4.77 -7.14 1.49
C LEU A 47 -3.68 -7.77 0.62
N THR A 48 -3.52 -7.31 -0.61
CA THR A 48 -2.55 -7.87 -1.57
C THR A 48 -1.11 -7.78 -1.06
N VAL A 49 -0.74 -6.70 -0.36
CA VAL A 49 0.63 -6.55 0.18
C VAL A 49 0.90 -7.52 1.33
N ARG A 50 -0.14 -7.87 2.10
CA ARG A 50 -0.05 -8.90 3.15
C ARG A 50 0.03 -10.29 2.54
N ASP A 51 -0.84 -10.61 1.58
CA ASP A 51 -0.81 -11.89 0.87
C ASP A 51 0.56 -12.11 0.19
N TYR A 52 1.13 -11.06 -0.40
CA TYR A 52 2.47 -11.13 -1.00
C TYR A 52 3.57 -11.34 0.05
N ALA A 53 3.47 -10.69 1.21
CA ALA A 53 4.42 -10.87 2.29
C ALA A 53 4.34 -12.29 2.89
N GLU A 54 3.14 -12.83 3.05
CA GLU A 54 2.91 -14.21 3.51
C GLU A 54 3.46 -15.21 2.51
N ALA A 55 3.14 -15.05 1.21
CA ALA A 55 3.67 -15.91 0.16
C ALA A 55 5.21 -15.88 0.09
N LEU A 56 5.82 -14.71 0.36
CA LEU A 56 7.26 -14.58 0.42
C LEU A 56 7.87 -15.27 1.66
N GLN A 57 7.20 -15.16 2.81
CA GLN A 57 7.62 -15.85 4.03
C GLN A 57 7.54 -17.37 3.87
N GLU A 58 6.46 -17.88 3.28
CA GLU A 58 6.27 -19.30 2.96
C GLU A 58 7.35 -19.80 2.00
N TYR A 59 7.58 -19.06 0.90
CA TYR A 59 8.64 -19.37 -0.06
C TYR A 59 10.02 -19.48 0.62
N VAL A 60 10.33 -18.57 1.54
CA VAL A 60 11.60 -18.59 2.29
C VAL A 60 11.65 -19.75 3.28
N ALA A 61 10.54 -20.03 3.97
CA ALA A 61 10.42 -21.16 4.88
C ALA A 61 10.60 -22.52 4.17
N ASP A 62 10.20 -22.60 2.90
CA ASP A 62 10.41 -23.76 2.02
C ASP A 62 11.87 -23.96 1.58
N GLY A 63 12.81 -23.14 2.08
CA GLY A 63 14.24 -23.30 1.86
C GLY A 63 14.80 -22.42 0.76
N HIS A 64 14.02 -21.47 0.25
CA HIS A 64 14.48 -20.51 -0.76
C HIS A 64 15.11 -19.24 -0.15
N TYR A 65 15.53 -19.31 1.12
CA TYR A 65 16.36 -18.27 1.72
C TYR A 65 17.68 -18.14 0.96
N THR A 66 17.98 -16.94 0.47
CA THR A 66 19.24 -16.66 -0.24
C THR A 66 20.16 -15.85 0.65
N THR A 67 21.37 -16.35 0.91
CA THR A 67 22.38 -15.63 1.67
C THR A 67 22.78 -14.37 0.90
N CYS A 68 22.81 -13.22 1.57
CA CYS A 68 23.12 -11.93 0.93
C CYS A 68 22.20 -11.57 -0.26
N ALA A 69 20.90 -11.86 -0.16
CA ALA A 69 19.97 -11.56 -1.25
C ALA A 69 19.88 -10.06 -1.56
N THR A 70 19.89 -9.70 -2.84
CA THR A 70 19.64 -8.32 -3.29
C THR A 70 18.15 -8.03 -3.51
N THR A 71 17.37 -9.08 -3.75
CA THR A 71 15.92 -9.06 -3.94
C THR A 71 15.35 -10.45 -3.73
N TYR A 72 14.03 -10.54 -3.62
CA TYR A 72 13.29 -11.79 -3.67
C TYR A 72 12.19 -11.70 -4.72
N ALA A 73 11.87 -12.83 -5.32
CA ALA A 73 10.71 -13.01 -6.17
C ALA A 73 9.99 -14.28 -5.72
N VAL A 74 8.68 -14.22 -5.60
CA VAL A 74 7.83 -15.37 -5.29
C VAL A 74 7.29 -15.92 -6.61
N PRO A 75 7.81 -17.05 -7.13
CA PRO A 75 7.32 -17.63 -8.36
C PRO A 75 5.83 -18.01 -8.21
N GLY A 76 5.00 -17.63 -9.17
CA GLY A 76 3.58 -18.00 -9.18
C GLY A 76 2.66 -17.09 -8.35
N PHE A 77 3.17 -16.09 -7.63
CA PHE A 77 2.30 -15.09 -7.02
C PHE A 77 1.67 -14.21 -8.10
N THR A 78 0.34 -14.25 -8.20
CA THR A 78 -0.44 -13.43 -9.13
C THR A 78 -1.25 -12.39 -8.36
N PRO A 79 -0.87 -11.10 -8.38
CA PRO A 79 -1.69 -10.06 -7.76
C PRO A 79 -3.02 -9.91 -8.49
N PRO A 80 -4.07 -9.38 -7.82
CA PRO A 80 -5.32 -9.04 -8.47
C PRO A 80 -5.13 -8.11 -9.68
N ALA A 81 -6.03 -8.21 -10.66
CA ALA A 81 -5.97 -7.38 -11.86
C ALA A 81 -5.89 -5.88 -11.52
N GLY A 82 -5.00 -5.17 -12.20
CA GLY A 82 -4.78 -3.74 -11.94
C GLY A 82 -3.79 -3.44 -10.81
N PHE A 83 -3.16 -4.46 -10.20
CA PHE A 83 -2.13 -4.28 -9.18
C PHE A 83 -0.81 -4.95 -9.58
N THR A 84 0.29 -4.45 -9.03
CA THR A 84 1.63 -5.03 -9.18
C THR A 84 2.29 -5.09 -7.82
N ALA A 85 2.67 -6.30 -7.40
CA ALA A 85 3.42 -6.55 -6.17
C ALA A 85 4.92 -6.73 -6.50
N ARG A 86 5.79 -6.17 -5.67
CA ARG A 86 7.25 -6.32 -5.82
C ARG A 86 7.99 -6.09 -4.51
N VAL A 87 9.21 -6.61 -4.42
CA VAL A 87 10.20 -6.11 -3.44
C VAL A 87 10.70 -4.75 -3.91
N VAL A 88 10.77 -3.79 -2.99
CA VAL A 88 11.31 -2.46 -3.28
C VAL A 88 12.82 -2.58 -3.53
N PRO A 89 13.32 -2.14 -4.70
CA PRO A 89 14.74 -2.24 -5.02
C PRO A 89 15.60 -1.53 -3.96
N GLY A 90 16.69 -2.19 -3.54
CA GLY A 90 17.61 -1.64 -2.54
C GLY A 90 17.06 -1.55 -1.12
N SER A 91 15.90 -2.16 -0.83
CA SER A 91 15.32 -2.18 0.52
C SER A 91 15.86 -3.28 1.42
N VAL A 92 16.61 -4.24 0.87
CA VAL A 92 17.11 -5.38 1.64
C VAL A 92 18.20 -4.93 2.60
N GLN A 93 18.05 -5.35 3.86
CA GLN A 93 18.95 -5.08 4.95
C GLN A 93 19.22 -6.37 5.72
N PHE A 94 20.44 -6.51 6.20
CA PHE A 94 20.93 -7.69 6.91
C PHE A 94 21.08 -7.38 8.39
N TRP A 95 20.74 -8.34 9.23
CA TRP A 95 20.94 -8.23 10.67
C TRP A 95 22.40 -8.53 11.03
N THR A 96 23.00 -7.68 11.86
CA THR A 96 24.37 -7.86 12.35
C THR A 96 24.47 -8.32 13.80
N GLY A 97 23.34 -8.57 14.46
CA GLY A 97 23.30 -8.83 15.90
C GLY A 97 23.05 -7.55 16.72
N LEU A 98 23.26 -6.39 16.12
CA LEU A 98 23.13 -5.08 16.77
C LEU A 98 22.29 -4.09 15.95
N LEU A 99 22.48 -4.05 14.62
CA LEU A 99 21.76 -3.14 13.73
C LEU A 99 21.45 -3.77 12.37
N TRP A 100 20.53 -3.15 11.64
CA TRP A 100 20.19 -3.48 10.27
C TRP A 100 21.06 -2.66 9.30
N LEU A 101 21.81 -3.32 8.41
CA LEU A 101 22.70 -2.67 7.45
C LEU A 101 22.37 -3.11 6.01
N PRO A 102 22.55 -2.22 5.01
CA PRO A 102 22.37 -2.58 3.60
C PRO A 102 23.55 -3.41 3.04
N LEU A 103 24.65 -3.50 3.78
CA LEU A 103 25.81 -4.30 3.40
C LEU A 103 25.66 -5.72 3.94
N CYS A 104 25.83 -6.71 3.07
CA CYS A 104 25.92 -8.09 3.54
C CYS A 104 27.30 -8.33 4.19
N LEU A 105 27.32 -8.25 5.52
CA LEU A 105 28.34 -8.80 6.40
C LEU A 105 28.07 -10.32 6.57
N PRO A 106 28.82 -11.13 7.37
CA PRO A 106 28.42 -12.52 7.60
C PRO A 106 26.92 -12.61 7.95
N ASP A 107 26.17 -13.32 7.10
CA ASP A 107 24.72 -13.37 7.16
C ASP A 107 24.29 -14.20 8.38
N GLN A 108 23.62 -13.54 9.34
CA GLN A 108 23.09 -14.15 10.57
C GLN A 108 21.70 -14.79 10.37
N GLY A 109 21.30 -15.02 9.12
CA GLY A 109 20.04 -15.68 8.79
C GLY A 109 18.81 -14.81 9.00
N LEU A 110 18.97 -13.48 9.07
CA LEU A 110 17.87 -12.52 9.19
C LEU A 110 18.04 -11.39 8.18
N GLN A 111 17.02 -11.21 7.34
CA GLN A 111 16.96 -10.18 6.32
C GLN A 111 15.66 -9.40 6.43
N ARG A 112 15.74 -8.07 6.53
CA ARG A 112 14.59 -7.18 6.46
C ARG A 112 14.49 -6.63 5.06
N LEU A 113 13.29 -6.62 4.49
CA LEU A 113 13.05 -6.00 3.20
C LEU A 113 11.69 -5.31 3.19
N ARG A 114 11.51 -4.42 2.21
CA ARG A 114 10.24 -3.74 1.98
C ARG A 114 9.59 -4.31 0.74
N VAL A 115 8.33 -4.71 0.87
CA VAL A 115 7.47 -5.03 -0.28
C VAL A 115 6.52 -3.88 -0.55
N SER A 116 6.12 -3.73 -1.81
CA SER A 116 5.10 -2.77 -2.20
C SER A 116 4.11 -3.37 -3.17
N VAL A 117 2.87 -2.89 -3.08
CA VAL A 117 1.81 -3.13 -4.05
C VAL A 117 1.36 -1.79 -4.59
N VAL A 118 1.38 -1.64 -5.91
CA VAL A 118 1.02 -0.40 -6.60
C VAL A 118 -0.14 -0.68 -7.55
N SER A 119 -1.13 0.21 -7.57
CA SER A 119 -2.17 0.18 -8.60
C SER A 119 -1.60 0.63 -9.94
N GLN A 120 -2.04 0.03 -11.05
CA GLN A 120 -1.52 0.36 -12.39
C GLN A 120 -1.78 1.82 -12.81
N ASP A 121 -2.80 2.46 -12.23
CA ASP A 121 -3.09 3.88 -12.41
C ASP A 121 -2.24 4.81 -11.53
N GLY A 122 -1.37 4.25 -10.67
CA GLY A 122 -0.45 4.97 -9.79
C GLY A 122 -1.11 5.72 -8.64
N ARG A 123 -2.41 5.54 -8.42
CA ARG A 123 -3.18 6.29 -7.39
C ARG A 123 -3.02 5.72 -5.99
N VAL A 124 -2.68 4.44 -5.87
CA VAL A 124 -2.53 3.74 -4.60
C VAL A 124 -1.20 3.00 -4.59
N GLU A 125 -0.42 3.20 -3.53
CA GLU A 125 0.75 2.40 -3.20
C GLU A 125 0.69 2.02 -1.73
N GLU A 126 0.78 0.73 -1.45
CA GLU A 126 0.90 0.17 -0.10
C GLU A 126 2.27 -0.46 0.07
N ARG A 127 2.85 -0.33 1.26
CA ARG A 127 4.18 -0.86 1.58
C ARG A 127 4.17 -1.58 2.91
N LEU A 128 4.93 -2.66 2.99
CA LEU A 128 5.09 -3.43 4.21
C LEU A 128 6.55 -3.81 4.40
N ASP A 129 7.09 -3.54 5.59
CA ASP A 129 8.40 -4.03 6.00
C ASP A 129 8.23 -5.41 6.62
N LEU A 130 8.95 -6.39 6.09
CA LEU A 130 8.93 -7.77 6.56
C LEU A 130 10.34 -8.25 6.90
N VAL A 131 10.43 -9.15 7.86
CA VAL A 131 11.67 -9.81 8.25
C VAL A 131 11.57 -11.27 7.84
N LEU A 132 12.51 -11.69 6.99
CA LEU A 132 12.74 -13.06 6.60
C LEU A 132 13.75 -13.69 7.53
N ARG A 133 13.48 -14.93 7.92
CA ARG A 133 14.37 -15.75 8.73
C ARG A 133 14.77 -16.97 7.92
N LYS A 134 16.07 -17.28 7.92
CA LYS A 134 16.60 -18.53 7.38
C LYS A 134 15.92 -19.71 8.08
N PRO A 135 15.31 -20.65 7.35
CA PRO A 135 14.71 -21.83 7.97
C PRO A 135 15.79 -22.68 8.63
N CYS A 136 15.46 -23.26 9.78
CA CYS A 136 16.33 -24.17 10.52
C CYS A 136 15.88 -25.59 10.22
N ARG A 137 16.45 -26.23 9.19
CA ARG A 137 16.21 -27.66 8.96
C ARG A 137 17.16 -28.50 9.80
N VAL A 138 16.74 -29.74 10.08
CA VAL A 138 17.53 -30.70 10.87
C VAL A 138 18.91 -30.96 10.25
N GLU A 139 19.04 -30.72 8.95
CA GLU A 139 20.24 -30.95 8.14
C GLU A 139 21.18 -29.73 8.08
N ASP A 140 20.70 -28.54 8.49
CA ASP A 140 21.45 -27.30 8.42
C ASP A 140 22.31 -27.09 9.68
N PRO A 141 23.48 -26.42 9.57
CA PRO A 141 24.24 -26.01 10.75
C PRO A 141 23.35 -25.15 11.67
N LEU A 142 23.53 -25.33 12.99
CA LEU A 142 22.75 -24.68 14.04
C LEU A 142 22.50 -23.21 13.69
N CYS A 143 21.22 -22.83 13.66
CA CYS A 143 20.81 -21.45 13.44
C CYS A 143 21.43 -20.53 14.50
N GLY A 144 22.47 -19.80 14.10
CA GLY A 144 23.20 -18.82 14.89
C GLY A 144 23.59 -17.65 14.01
#